data_AF-A0A1G3CRM9-F1
#
_entry.id   AF-A0A1G3CRM9-F1
#
_cell.length_a   1.000
_cell.length_b   1.000
_cell.length_c   1.000
_cell.angle_alpha   90.00
_cell.angle_beta   90.00
_cell.angle_gamma   90.00
#
_symmetry.space_group_name_H-M   'P 1'
#
loop_
_entity.id
_entity.type
_entity.pdbx_description
1 polymer ?
#
loop_
_entity_poly.entity_id
_entity_poly.type
_entity_poly.pdbx_seq_one_letter_code
_entity_poly.pdbx_strand_id
1 'polypeptide(L)'
;MSFDRSRLPDPQSYYESQGLKLSKGKKWVTTSCVFHGGSDSMRINLMSGAFSCMAGCGAKGGDVMSYHRAIKAWDFVTACKDLGCWIEDGKVSSKPPRPTPLSPRDALTLIGYESLLVAGFASSMGHNYRLTQSDQKRLLEACGRIQMIEGFYL
;
A
#
# COMPACT_ATOMS: atom_id res chain seq x y z
N MET A 1 -8.87 16.79 -16.50
CA MET A 1 -8.87 16.02 -15.25
C MET A 1 -7.61 16.39 -14.52
N SER A 2 -7.71 17.36 -13.61
CA SER A 2 -6.57 17.83 -12.83
C SER A 2 -6.85 17.68 -11.33
N PHE A 3 -5.81 17.29 -10.61
CA PHE A 3 -5.79 17.37 -9.16
C PHE A 3 -5.49 18.81 -8.74
N ASP A 4 -6.32 19.37 -7.86
CA ASP A 4 -6.13 20.70 -7.31
C ASP A 4 -5.76 20.61 -5.82
N ARG A 5 -4.48 20.85 -5.53
CA ARG A 5 -3.95 20.77 -4.16
C ARG A 5 -4.55 21.81 -3.22
N SER A 6 -5.05 22.94 -3.75
CA SER A 6 -5.66 24.00 -2.93
C SER A 6 -7.01 23.60 -2.33
N ARG A 7 -7.65 22.57 -2.90
CA ARG A 7 -8.94 22.02 -2.43
C ARG A 7 -8.80 20.92 -1.39
N LEU A 8 -7.56 20.58 -0.98
CA LEU A 8 -7.39 19.66 0.13
C LEU A 8 -8.01 20.26 1.40
N PRO A 9 -8.68 19.44 2.22
CA PRO A 9 -9.25 19.93 3.46
C PRO A 9 -8.17 20.41 4.40
N ASP A 10 -8.54 21.35 5.26
CA ASP A 10 -7.70 21.80 6.36
C ASP A 10 -7.21 20.58 7.18
N PRO A 11 -5.90 20.43 7.42
CA PRO A 11 -5.36 19.27 8.12
C PRO A 11 -6.01 19.02 9.48
N GLN A 12 -6.15 20.05 10.31
CA GLN A 12 -6.69 19.88 11.65
C GLN A 12 -8.12 19.32 11.60
N SER A 13 -8.99 20.02 10.85
CA SER A 13 -10.39 19.66 10.67
C SER A 13 -10.54 18.24 10.10
N TYR A 14 -9.69 17.89 9.14
CA TYR A 14 -9.70 16.55 8.53
C TYR A 14 -9.33 15.46 9.53
N TYR A 15 -8.22 15.60 10.27
CA TYR A 15 -7.79 14.55 11.19
C TYR A 15 -8.77 14.38 12.36
N GLU A 16 -9.36 15.45 12.85
CA GLU A 16 -10.44 15.40 13.84
C GLU A 16 -11.69 14.70 13.27
N SER A 17 -12.04 14.93 12.00
CA SER A 17 -13.15 14.22 11.34
C SER A 17 -12.91 12.72 11.16
N GLN A 18 -11.64 12.28 11.19
CA GLN A 18 -11.28 10.85 11.23
C GLN A 18 -11.36 10.25 12.65
N GLY A 19 -11.85 11.01 13.64
CA GLY A 19 -12.00 10.57 15.02
C GLY A 19 -10.71 10.65 15.85
N LEU A 20 -9.67 11.33 15.34
CA LEU A 20 -8.42 11.51 16.08
C LEU A 20 -8.53 12.65 17.09
N LYS A 21 -7.94 12.45 18.26
CA LYS A 21 -7.83 13.48 19.30
C LYS A 21 -6.42 14.07 19.25
N LEU A 22 -6.34 15.31 18.77
CA LEU A 22 -5.07 16.01 18.61
C LEU A 22 -4.65 16.69 19.92
N SER A 23 -3.37 16.57 20.27
CA SER A 23 -2.80 17.29 21.41
C SER A 23 -2.74 18.80 21.16
N LYS A 24 -2.67 19.61 22.22
CA LYS A 24 -2.40 21.04 22.09
C LYS A 24 -1.03 21.27 21.46
N GLY A 25 -0.97 22.09 20.41
CA GLY A 25 0.26 22.45 19.71
C GLY A 25 -0.02 23.34 18.51
N LYS A 26 1.03 23.93 17.92
CA LYS A 26 0.89 24.86 16.78
C LYS A 26 1.18 24.21 15.43
N LYS A 27 2.35 23.59 15.29
CA LYS A 27 2.82 23.04 14.00
C LYS A 27 2.77 21.53 13.97
N TRP A 28 3.34 20.89 14.98
CA TRP A 28 3.33 19.44 15.13
C TRP A 28 2.53 19.09 16.39
N VAL A 29 1.55 18.21 16.22
CA VAL A 29 0.70 17.70 17.30
C VAL A 29 0.81 16.18 17.35
N THR A 30 0.54 15.62 18.53
CA THR A 30 0.56 14.18 18.76
C THR A 30 -0.86 13.64 18.84
N THR A 31 -1.07 12.42 18.35
CA THR A 31 -2.33 11.67 18.42
C THR A 31 -2.04 10.17 18.44
N SER A 32 -3.08 9.38 18.66
CA SER A 32 -3.07 7.93 18.47
C SER A 32 -2.79 7.54 17.02
N CYS A 33 -2.06 6.45 16.83
CA CYS A 33 -1.74 5.91 15.51
C CYS A 33 -2.72 4.79 15.16
N VAL A 34 -3.61 5.03 14.20
CA VAL A 34 -4.62 4.04 13.78
C VAL A 34 -4.03 2.82 13.05
N PHE A 35 -2.79 2.93 12.55
CA PHE A 35 -2.13 1.86 11.79
C PHE A 35 -1.65 0.70 12.67
N HIS A 36 -1.33 0.96 13.94
CA HIS A 36 -0.92 -0.08 14.89
C HIS A 36 -1.62 0.02 16.26
N GLY A 37 -2.56 0.95 16.43
CA GLY A 37 -3.35 1.10 17.65
C GLY A 37 -2.64 1.76 18.84
N GLY A 38 -1.54 2.50 18.64
CA GLY A 38 -0.83 3.18 19.73
C GLY A 38 -1.55 4.46 20.22
N SER A 39 -1.33 4.85 21.49
CA SER A 39 -2.00 5.98 22.15
C SER A 39 -1.52 7.37 21.75
N ASP A 40 -0.21 7.55 21.59
CA ASP A 40 0.48 8.85 21.47
C ASP A 40 1.70 8.76 20.55
N SER A 41 1.63 7.88 19.56
CA SER A 41 2.76 7.51 18.71
C SER A 41 2.80 8.24 17.37
N MET A 42 1.71 8.88 16.93
CA MET A 42 1.66 9.55 15.63
C MET A 42 1.76 11.07 15.77
N ARG A 43 2.67 11.66 15.00
CA ARG A 43 2.76 13.12 14.85
C ARG A 43 2.13 13.57 13.56
N ILE A 44 1.37 14.66 13.64
CA ILE A 44 0.72 15.32 12.51
C ILE A 44 1.21 16.75 12.41
N ASN A 45 1.49 17.21 11.20
CA ASN A 45 1.81 18.59 10.88
C ASN A 45 0.54 19.33 10.45
N LEU A 46 0.08 20.30 11.23
CA LEU A 46 -1.16 21.04 10.96
C LEU A 46 -1.07 22.00 9.76
N MET A 47 0.13 22.34 9.29
CA MET A 47 0.31 23.24 8.15
C MET A 47 0.33 22.50 6.81
N SER A 48 0.96 21.32 6.77
CA SER A 48 1.11 20.53 5.54
C SER A 48 0.19 19.33 5.47
N GLY A 49 -0.36 18.90 6.59
CA GLY A 49 -1.07 17.63 6.73
C GLY A 49 -0.18 16.40 6.77
N ALA A 50 1.15 16.56 6.77
CA ALA A 50 2.08 15.44 6.86
C ALA A 50 1.89 14.67 8.18
N PHE A 51 2.11 13.36 8.15
CA PHE A 51 2.07 12.52 9.35
C PHE A 51 3.26 11.57 9.41
N SER A 52 3.68 11.22 10.62
CA SER A 52 4.71 10.21 10.86
C SER A 52 4.49 9.54 12.19
N CYS A 53 4.46 8.21 12.18
CA CYS A 53 4.51 7.41 13.39
C CYS A 53 5.95 7.33 13.93
N MET A 54 6.13 7.59 15.22
CA MET A 54 7.41 7.56 15.91
C MET A 54 7.67 6.23 16.64
N ALA A 55 6.68 5.34 16.73
CA ALA A 55 6.77 4.06 17.45
C ALA A 55 7.21 2.87 16.58
N GLY A 56 7.83 3.11 15.43
CA GLY A 56 8.45 2.05 14.61
C GLY A 56 7.53 1.31 13.63
N CYS A 57 6.22 1.59 13.58
CA CYS A 57 5.32 0.95 12.61
C CYS A 57 5.54 1.44 11.15
N GLY A 58 6.37 2.46 10.94
CA GLY A 58 6.76 2.95 9.61
C GLY A 58 5.71 3.79 8.87
N ALA A 59 4.50 3.95 9.42
CA ALA A 59 3.45 4.74 8.79
C ALA A 59 3.84 6.22 8.71
N LYS A 60 3.88 6.79 7.49
CA LYS A 60 4.23 8.18 7.22
C LYS A 60 3.64 8.67 5.90
N GLY A 61 3.45 9.97 5.76
CA GLY A 61 2.98 10.60 4.53
C GLY A 61 3.17 12.13 4.53
N GLY A 62 3.18 12.73 3.34
CA GLY A 62 3.53 14.13 3.15
C GLY A 62 2.36 15.12 3.23
N ASP A 63 1.12 14.64 3.24
CA ASP A 63 -0.09 15.45 3.29
C ASP A 63 -1.32 14.63 3.74
N VAL A 64 -2.45 15.33 3.90
CA VAL A 64 -3.76 14.74 4.21
C VAL A 64 -4.15 13.65 3.22
N MET A 65 -3.89 13.86 1.93
CA MET A 65 -4.20 12.90 0.87
C MET A 65 -3.44 11.58 1.06
N SER A 66 -2.15 11.66 1.41
CA SER A 66 -1.33 10.49 1.72
C SER A 66 -1.91 9.69 2.88
N TYR A 67 -2.40 10.38 3.92
CA TYR A 67 -3.05 9.72 5.05
C TYR A 67 -4.37 9.07 4.64
N HIS A 68 -5.23 9.79 3.92
CA HIS A 68 -6.53 9.32 3.47
C HIS A 68 -6.43 8.03 2.66
N ARG A 69 -5.49 7.99 1.71
CA ARG A 69 -5.21 6.78 0.92
C ARG A 69 -4.68 5.64 1.79
N ALA A 70 -3.81 5.93 2.75
CA ALA A 70 -3.23 4.92 3.62
C ALA A 70 -4.28 4.24 4.51
N ILE A 71 -5.28 4.99 5.01
CA ILE A 71 -6.34 4.42 5.86
C ILE A 71 -7.44 3.71 5.06
N LYS A 72 -7.79 4.19 3.86
CA LYS A 72 -8.89 3.63 3.06
C LYS A 72 -8.45 2.61 2.00
N ALA A 73 -7.14 2.49 1.76
CA ALA A 73 -6.56 1.69 0.68
C ALA A 73 -7.12 2.03 -0.71
N TRP A 74 -7.48 3.29 -0.93
CA TRP A 74 -8.04 3.76 -2.20
C TRP A 74 -6.97 4.23 -3.20
N ASP A 75 -7.30 4.11 -4.48
CA ASP A 75 -6.51 4.71 -5.55
C ASP A 75 -6.57 6.25 -5.48
N PHE A 76 -5.65 6.90 -6.19
CA PHE A 76 -5.49 8.34 -6.15
C PHE A 76 -6.75 9.09 -6.61
N VAL A 77 -7.40 8.65 -7.69
CA VAL A 77 -8.54 9.37 -8.26
C VAL A 77 -9.76 9.23 -7.36
N THR A 78 -10.04 8.02 -6.88
CA THR A 78 -11.15 7.77 -5.95
C THR A 78 -10.99 8.59 -4.67
N ALA A 79 -9.77 8.60 -4.09
CA ALA A 79 -9.48 9.42 -2.92
C ALA A 79 -9.59 10.93 -3.22
N CYS A 80 -9.20 11.40 -4.41
CA CYS A 80 -9.34 12.81 -4.76
C CYS A 80 -10.81 13.23 -4.90
N LYS A 81 -11.65 12.34 -5.43
CA LYS A 81 -13.09 12.56 -5.53
C LYS A 81 -13.74 12.63 -4.15
N ASP A 82 -13.36 11.75 -3.23
CA ASP A 82 -13.87 11.76 -1.86
C ASP A 82 -13.46 13.02 -1.09
N LEU A 83 -12.22 13.48 -1.27
CA LEU A 83 -11.72 14.72 -0.66
C LEU A 83 -12.17 16.00 -1.38
N GLY A 84 -12.90 15.90 -2.50
CA GLY A 84 -13.36 17.06 -3.28
C GLY A 84 -12.26 17.83 -4.03
N CYS A 85 -11.06 17.25 -4.18
CA CYS A 85 -9.92 17.87 -4.83
C CYS A 85 -9.72 17.44 -6.31
N TRP A 86 -10.67 16.70 -6.86
CA TRP A 86 -10.69 16.29 -8.26
C TRP A 86 -11.51 17.26 -9.13
N ILE A 87 -10.88 17.83 -10.17
CA ILE A 87 -11.56 18.69 -11.16
C ILE A 87 -11.85 17.90 -12.45
N GLU A 88 -13.13 17.73 -12.75
CA GLU A 88 -13.64 17.07 -13.96
C GLU A 88 -13.64 18.07 -15.14
N ASP A 89 -12.51 18.29 -15.80
CA ASP A 89 -12.40 19.22 -16.96
C ASP A 89 -13.02 18.69 -18.28
N GLY A 90 -13.94 17.71 -18.25
CA GLY A 90 -14.59 17.12 -19.44
C GLY A 90 -13.68 16.37 -20.43
N LYS A 91 -12.35 16.41 -20.26
CA LYS A 91 -11.39 15.63 -21.05
C LYS A 91 -11.28 14.21 -20.48
N VAL A 92 -11.90 13.24 -21.15
CA VAL A 92 -11.70 11.81 -20.89
C VAL A 92 -10.24 11.42 -21.11
N SER A 93 -9.56 10.98 -20.05
CA SER A 93 -8.25 10.32 -20.18
C SER A 93 -8.44 8.99 -20.91
N SER A 94 -8.13 8.95 -22.20
CA SER A 94 -8.33 7.79 -23.07
C SER A 94 -7.34 6.64 -22.84
N LYS A 95 -6.38 6.78 -21.91
CA LYS A 95 -5.40 5.73 -21.63
C LYS A 95 -5.81 4.91 -20.40
N PRO A 96 -5.98 3.58 -20.53
CA PRO A 96 -6.16 2.73 -19.37
C PRO A 96 -4.96 2.90 -18.43
N PRO A 97 -5.17 2.89 -17.11
CA PRO A 97 -4.07 2.99 -16.16
C PRO A 97 -3.10 1.85 -16.43
N ARG A 98 -1.83 2.19 -16.72
CA ARG A 98 -0.80 1.17 -16.87
C ARG A 98 -0.63 0.51 -15.50
N PRO A 99 -0.76 -0.84 -15.40
CA PRO A 99 -0.53 -1.50 -14.13
C PRO A 99 0.86 -1.15 -13.61
N THR A 100 0.95 -0.87 -12.31
CA THR A 100 2.22 -0.57 -11.66
C THR A 100 3.16 -1.75 -11.91
N PRO A 101 4.38 -1.52 -12.43
CA PRO A 101 5.35 -2.59 -12.57
C PRO A 101 5.61 -3.23 -11.20
N LEU A 102 5.74 -4.56 -11.17
CA LEU A 102 6.10 -5.29 -9.96
C LEU A 102 7.41 -4.71 -9.40
N SER A 103 7.48 -4.50 -8.09
CA SER A 103 8.72 -4.00 -7.50
C SER A 103 9.74 -5.14 -7.36
N PRO A 104 11.06 -4.88 -7.47
CA PRO A 104 12.07 -5.92 -7.30
C PRO A 104 11.96 -6.64 -5.94
N ARG A 105 11.56 -5.92 -4.88
CA ARG A 105 11.37 -6.50 -3.54
C ARG A 105 10.20 -7.48 -3.50
N ASP A 106 9.08 -7.11 -4.12
CA ASP A 106 7.89 -7.97 -4.18
C ASP A 106 8.14 -9.17 -5.10
N ALA A 107 8.89 -8.98 -6.19
CA ALA A 107 9.32 -10.07 -7.06
C ALA A 107 10.20 -11.09 -6.33
N LEU A 108 11.22 -10.63 -5.59
CA LEU A 108 12.06 -11.51 -4.77
C LEU A 108 11.23 -12.26 -3.72
N THR A 109 10.26 -11.59 -3.13
CA THR A 109 9.35 -12.20 -2.15
C THR A 109 8.52 -13.32 -2.79
N LEU A 110 7.94 -13.08 -3.98
CA LEU A 110 7.18 -14.08 -4.73
C LEU A 110 8.05 -15.27 -5.19
N ILE A 111 9.24 -14.99 -5.73
CA ILE A 111 10.20 -16.04 -6.11
C ILE A 111 10.56 -16.88 -4.89
N GLY A 112 10.79 -16.26 -3.73
CA GLY A 112 11.05 -16.95 -2.48
C GLY A 112 9.93 -17.92 -2.09
N TYR A 113 8.67 -17.48 -2.16
CA TYR A 113 7.52 -18.34 -1.84
C TYR A 113 7.36 -19.52 -2.81
N GLU A 114 7.47 -19.29 -4.12
CA GLU A 114 7.35 -20.38 -5.10
C GLU A 114 8.55 -21.34 -4.99
N SER A 115 9.76 -20.84 -4.69
CA SER A 115 10.95 -21.68 -4.45
C SER A 115 10.81 -22.59 -3.24
N LEU A 116 10.22 -22.08 -2.15
CA LEU A 116 9.92 -22.89 -0.96
C LEU A 116 8.93 -24.01 -1.26
N LEU A 117 7.92 -23.74 -2.09
CA LEU A 117 6.96 -24.75 -2.52
C LEU A 117 7.65 -25.84 -3.36
N VAL A 118 8.48 -25.44 -4.33
CA VAL A 118 9.26 -26.38 -5.16
C VAL A 118 10.18 -27.25 -4.28
N ALA A 119 10.91 -26.64 -3.35
CA ALA A 119 11.81 -27.34 -2.44
C ALA A 119 11.05 -28.29 -1.50
N GLY A 120 9.87 -27.89 -1.01
CA GLY A 120 9.01 -28.72 -0.17
C GLY A 120 8.51 -29.99 -0.86
N PHE A 121 8.11 -29.88 -2.13
CA PHE A 121 7.76 -31.05 -2.94
C PHE A 121 8.97 -31.94 -3.22
N ALA A 122 10.14 -31.35 -3.52
CA ALA A 122 11.37 -32.11 -3.72
C ALA A 122 11.79 -32.91 -2.47
N SER A 123 11.71 -32.28 -1.30
CA SER A 123 11.98 -32.94 -0.01
C SER A 123 11.00 -34.08 0.25
N SER A 124 9.70 -33.84 0.05
CA SER A 124 8.65 -34.85 0.23
C SER A 124 8.87 -36.09 -0.65
N MET A 125 9.27 -35.90 -1.90
CA MET A 125 9.60 -37.02 -2.81
C MET A 125 10.77 -37.88 -2.30
N GLY A 126 11.75 -37.28 -1.61
CA GLY A 126 12.84 -38.01 -0.94
C GLY A 126 12.38 -38.90 0.21
N HIS A 127 11.20 -38.64 0.77
CA HIS A 127 10.57 -39.41 1.83
C HIS A 127 9.47 -40.38 1.32
N ASN A 128 9.62 -40.88 0.08
CA ASN A 128 8.68 -41.79 -0.59
C ASN A 128 7.28 -41.22 -0.85
N TYR A 129 7.09 -39.89 -0.76
CA TYR A 129 5.85 -39.28 -1.19
C TYR A 129 5.72 -39.34 -2.72
N ARG A 130 4.61 -39.88 -3.23
CA ARG A 130 4.27 -39.84 -4.66
C ARG A 130 3.39 -38.64 -4.93
N LEU A 131 3.87 -37.74 -5.78
CA LEU A 131 3.11 -36.56 -6.20
C LEU A 131 1.78 -36.99 -6.84
N THR A 132 0.69 -36.40 -6.38
CA THR A 132 -0.61 -36.50 -7.04
C THR A 132 -0.63 -35.62 -8.29
N GLN A 133 -1.65 -35.77 -9.14
CA GLN A 133 -1.85 -34.87 -10.28
C GLN A 133 -2.03 -33.40 -9.84
N SER A 134 -2.66 -33.18 -8.68
CA SER A 134 -2.83 -31.84 -8.11
C SER A 134 -1.48 -31.22 -7.73
N ASP A 135 -0.61 -32.01 -7.12
CA ASP A 135 0.73 -31.56 -6.73
C ASP A 135 1.59 -31.23 -7.95
N GLN A 136 1.57 -32.11 -8.97
CA GLN A 136 2.26 -31.88 -10.23
C GLN A 136 1.80 -30.58 -10.89
N LYS A 137 0.48 -30.33 -10.92
CA LYS A 137 -0.08 -29.09 -11.46
C LYS A 137 0.42 -27.86 -10.69
N ARG A 138 0.38 -27.90 -9.36
CA ARG A 138 0.83 -26.77 -8.53
C ARG A 138 2.33 -26.51 -8.65
N LEU A 139 3.12 -27.58 -8.77
CA LEU A 139 4.56 -27.51 -8.99
C LEU A 139 4.90 -26.85 -10.33
N LEU A 140 4.23 -27.25 -11.42
CA LEU A 140 4.41 -26.64 -12.73
C LEU A 140 3.98 -25.17 -12.74
N GLU A 141 2.87 -24.85 -12.07
CA GLU A 141 2.41 -23.46 -11.92
C GLU A 141 3.42 -22.60 -11.16
N ALA A 142 4.03 -23.14 -10.10
CA ALA A 142 5.08 -22.45 -9.36
C ALA A 142 6.31 -22.17 -10.22
N CYS A 143 6.80 -23.17 -10.96
CA CYS A 143 7.91 -23.01 -11.90
C CYS A 143 7.60 -21.96 -12.98
N GLY A 144 6.38 -21.99 -13.55
CA GLY A 144 5.96 -21.02 -14.55
C GLY A 144 5.89 -19.58 -14.01
N ARG A 145 5.44 -19.41 -12.76
CA ARG A 145 5.44 -18.09 -12.10
C ARG A 145 6.85 -17.57 -11.86
N ILE A 146 7.79 -18.43 -11.45
CA ILE A 146 9.20 -18.04 -11.29
C ILE A 146 9.77 -17.52 -12.61
N GLN A 147 9.60 -18.29 -13.71
CA GLN A 147 10.09 -17.89 -15.04
C GLN A 147 9.42 -16.59 -15.54
N MET A 148 8.12 -16.44 -15.31
CA MET A 148 7.40 -15.23 -15.69
C MET A 148 7.94 -14.01 -14.93
N ILE A 149 8.19 -14.14 -13.62
CA ILE A 149 8.73 -13.05 -12.81
C ILE A 149 10.15 -12.72 -13.26
N GLU A 150 11.00 -13.72 -13.46
CA GLU A 150 12.36 -13.53 -13.98
C GLU A 150 12.37 -12.76 -15.30
N GLY A 151 11.49 -13.12 -16.25
CA GLY A 151 11.37 -12.46 -17.55
C GLY A 151 10.87 -11.00 -17.50
N PHE A 152 10.41 -10.49 -16.35
CA PHE A 152 10.14 -9.06 -16.19
C PHE A 152 11.40 -8.24 -15.86
N TYR A 153 12.50 -8.88 -15.43
CA TYR A 153 13.71 -8.21 -14.94
C TYR A 153 14.99 -8.54 -15.70
N LEU A 154 14.98 -9.56 -16.56
CA LEU A 154 16.06 -9.91 -17.50
C LEU A 154 15.69 -9.49 -18.92
#